data_AF-A0A7K9EQU8-F1
#
_entry.id   AF-A0A7K9EQU8-F1
#
_cell.length_a   1.000
_cell.length_b   1.000
_cell.length_c   1.000
_cell.angle_alpha   90.00
_cell.angle_beta   90.00
_cell.angle_gamma   90.00
#
_symmetry.space_group_name_H-M   'P 1'
#
loop_
_entity.id
_entity.type
_entity.pdbx_description
1 polymer ?
#
loop_
_entity_poly.entity_id
_entity_poly.type
_entity_poly.pdbx_seq_one_letter_code
_entity_poly.pdbx_strand_id
1 'polypeptide(L)'
;NIPVSPGWSGIFLSILSFLVFTDRSIYWILRDLHHKLFYKRFHKPHHLWKITMPFASHAFHPVDGFMQSLPYHIYPFLFPLHKVTYSGLYIIVNIRTISIHDGGYRVPCLLQHIINGSVHHTNHHLYFDYKYGQHFILWDKIGGSYKSPTAFEGKGPHNYTCKL
;
A
#
# COMPACT_ATOMS: atom_id res chain seq x y z
N ASN A 1 -15.82 -9.79 34.79
CA ASN A 1 -15.48 -10.45 33.50
C ASN A 1 -14.14 -9.95 33.01
N ILE A 2 -13.04 -10.65 33.34
CA ILE A 2 -11.72 -10.34 32.78
C ILE A 2 -11.76 -10.83 31.33
N PRO A 3 -11.50 -9.98 30.32
CA PRO A 3 -11.44 -10.46 28.94
C PRO A 3 -10.27 -11.44 28.86
N VAL A 4 -10.55 -12.68 28.48
CA VAL A 4 -9.53 -13.68 28.21
C VAL A 4 -8.62 -13.09 27.12
N SER A 5 -7.38 -12.81 27.47
CA SER A 5 -6.40 -12.32 26.50
C SER A 5 -6.34 -13.34 25.36
N PRO A 6 -6.48 -12.92 24.08
CA PRO A 6 -6.33 -13.85 22.98
C PRO A 6 -4.96 -14.51 23.10
N GLY A 7 -4.94 -15.84 23.13
CA GLY A 7 -3.69 -16.59 23.08
C GLY A 7 -2.89 -16.23 21.82
N TRP A 8 -1.65 -16.69 21.73
CA TRP A 8 -0.76 -16.40 20.60
C TRP A 8 -1.39 -16.69 19.22
N SER A 9 -2.20 -17.76 19.12
CA SER A 9 -2.96 -18.07 17.90
C SER A 9 -4.00 -17.01 17.54
N GLY A 10 -4.72 -16.47 18.53
CA GLY A 10 -5.68 -15.38 18.34
C GLY A 10 -5.01 -14.09 17.90
N ILE A 11 -3.85 -13.76 18.47
CA ILE A 11 -3.05 -12.60 18.04
C ILE A 11 -2.59 -12.78 16.59
N PHE A 12 -2.03 -13.94 16.24
CA PHE A 12 -1.58 -14.22 14.88
C PHE A 12 -2.72 -14.14 13.86
N LEU A 13 -3.87 -14.75 14.17
CA LEU A 13 -5.04 -14.69 13.30
C LEU A 13 -5.57 -13.26 13.15
N SER A 14 -5.52 -12.46 14.22
CA SER A 14 -5.91 -11.04 14.20
C SER A 14 -4.98 -10.20 13.31
N ILE A 15 -3.67 -10.49 13.31
CA ILE A 15 -2.70 -9.83 12.42
C ILE A 15 -2.97 -10.21 10.96
N LEU A 16 -3.16 -11.50 10.67
CA LEU A 16 -3.41 -11.96 9.30
C LEU A 16 -4.71 -11.38 8.75
N SER A 17 -5.79 -11.41 9.53
CA SER A 17 -7.07 -10.83 9.14
C SER A 17 -7.00 -9.30 8.99
N PHE A 18 -6.26 -8.60 9.85
CA PHE A 18 -5.98 -7.18 9.68
C PHE A 18 -5.28 -6.87 8.36
N LEU A 19 -4.21 -7.59 8.04
CA LEU A 19 -3.45 -7.40 6.79
C LEU A 19 -4.32 -7.66 5.56
N VAL A 20 -5.09 -8.76 5.54
CA VAL A 20 -5.96 -9.10 4.40
C VAL A 20 -7.08 -8.06 4.23
N PHE A 21 -7.73 -7.66 5.34
CA PHE A 21 -8.81 -6.68 5.31
C PHE A 21 -8.33 -5.32 4.82
N THR A 22 -7.23 -4.84 5.38
CA THR A 22 -6.70 -3.51 5.06
C THR A 22 -6.15 -3.45 3.65
N ASP A 23 -5.39 -4.46 3.21
CA ASP A 23 -4.85 -4.55 1.85
C ASP A 23 -5.96 -4.58 0.80
N ARG A 24 -7.03 -5.36 1.05
CA ARG A 24 -8.21 -5.37 0.18
C ARG A 24 -8.89 -4.01 0.11
N SER A 25 -9.15 -3.41 1.27
CA SER A 25 -9.92 -2.17 1.36
C SER A 25 -9.18 -1.01 0.71
N ILE A 26 -7.88 -0.90 0.98
CA ILE A 26 -7.02 0.14 0.39
C ILE A 26 -6.89 -0.05 -1.12
N TYR A 27 -6.78 -1.28 -1.61
CA TYR A 27 -6.78 -1.55 -3.05
C TYR A 27 -7.99 -0.92 -3.75
N TRP A 28 -9.20 -1.15 -3.24
CA TRP A 28 -10.42 -0.61 -3.85
C TRP A 28 -10.52 0.90 -3.67
N ILE A 29 -10.21 1.42 -2.48
CA ILE A 29 -10.20 2.87 -2.22
C ILE A 29 -9.23 3.59 -3.16
N LEU A 30 -8.01 3.07 -3.33
CA LEU A 30 -7.01 3.65 -4.19
C LEU A 30 -7.44 3.57 -5.67
N ARG A 31 -8.00 2.43 -6.09
CA ARG A 31 -8.59 2.30 -7.43
C ARG A 31 -9.71 3.31 -7.68
N ASP A 32 -10.58 3.53 -6.71
CA ASP A 32 -11.65 4.53 -6.80
C ASP A 32 -11.09 5.96 -6.81
N LEU A 33 -10.04 6.24 -6.05
CA LEU A 33 -9.34 7.52 -6.08
C LEU A 33 -8.72 7.82 -7.45
N HIS A 34 -8.38 6.80 -8.23
CA HIS A 34 -7.98 6.92 -9.64
C HIS A 34 -9.13 7.10 -10.62
N HIS A 35 -10.37 6.90 -10.19
CA HIS A 35 -11.52 7.17 -11.04
C HIS A 35 -11.61 8.67 -11.38
N LYS A 36 -12.03 8.97 -12.63
CA LYS A 36 -12.11 10.34 -13.20
C LYS A 36 -12.79 11.39 -12.31
N LEU A 37 -13.74 10.95 -11.47
CA LEU A 37 -14.48 11.82 -10.55
C LEU A 37 -13.65 12.30 -9.36
N PHE A 38 -12.73 11.45 -8.86
CA PHE A 38 -11.98 11.71 -7.64
C PHE A 38 -10.53 12.10 -7.93
N TYR A 39 -9.93 11.52 -8.97
CA TYR A 39 -8.51 11.65 -9.29
C TYR A 39 -8.07 13.11 -9.35
N LYS A 40 -8.70 13.92 -10.22
CA LYS A 40 -8.27 15.31 -10.46
C LYS A 40 -8.27 16.15 -9.18
N ARG A 41 -9.19 15.88 -8.26
CA ARG A 41 -9.41 16.69 -7.05
C ARG A 41 -8.58 16.21 -5.86
N PHE A 42 -8.50 14.91 -5.65
CA PHE A 42 -7.96 14.36 -4.41
C PHE A 42 -6.64 13.63 -4.60
N HIS A 43 -6.51 12.84 -5.67
CA HIS A 43 -5.35 11.95 -5.82
C HIS A 43 -4.25 12.50 -6.73
N LYS A 44 -4.59 13.36 -7.68
CA LYS A 44 -3.64 14.03 -8.58
C LYS A 44 -2.51 14.75 -7.84
N PRO A 45 -2.73 15.47 -6.71
CA PRO A 45 -1.64 16.11 -5.97
C PRO A 45 -0.56 15.14 -5.51
N HIS A 46 -0.94 13.93 -5.07
CA HIS A 46 0.00 12.88 -4.70
C HIS A 46 0.81 12.40 -5.91
N HIS A 47 0.13 12.24 -7.06
CA HIS A 47 0.72 11.83 -8.33
C HIS A 47 1.59 12.89 -9.04
N LEU A 48 1.69 14.11 -8.50
CA LEU A 48 2.68 15.08 -8.97
C LEU A 48 4.11 14.63 -8.65
N TRP A 49 4.28 13.79 -7.63
CA TRP A 49 5.56 13.21 -7.20
C TRP A 49 5.94 11.97 -8.02
N LYS A 50 6.18 12.16 -9.32
CA LYS A 50 6.50 11.07 -10.26
C LYS A 50 7.68 10.20 -9.83
N ILE A 51 8.69 10.81 -9.22
CA ILE A 51 9.79 10.10 -8.56
C ILE A 51 9.37 9.92 -7.11
N THR A 52 9.01 8.69 -6.75
CA THR A 52 8.65 8.35 -5.38
C THR A 52 9.86 8.52 -4.47
N MET A 53 9.72 9.38 -3.46
CA MET A 53 10.68 9.56 -2.37
C MET A 53 9.96 9.34 -1.04
N PRO A 54 10.68 9.01 0.05
CA PRO A 54 10.08 8.82 1.38
C PRO A 54 9.13 9.95 1.81
N PHE A 55 9.43 11.21 1.50
CA PHE A 55 8.55 12.35 1.84
C PHE A 55 7.25 12.38 1.03
N ALA A 56 7.28 11.93 -0.23
CA ALA A 56 6.09 11.86 -1.07
C ALA A 56 5.06 10.85 -0.53
N SER A 57 5.51 9.89 0.29
CA SER A 57 4.65 8.84 0.87
C SER A 57 3.53 9.36 1.76
N HIS A 58 3.61 10.60 2.24
CA HIS A 58 2.58 11.25 3.07
C HIS A 58 2.13 12.60 2.51
N ALA A 59 2.62 12.99 1.33
CA ALA A 59 2.24 14.23 0.66
C ALA A 59 0.91 14.06 -0.08
N PHE A 60 -0.16 13.85 0.68
CA PHE A 60 -1.52 13.64 0.18
C PHE A 60 -2.40 14.88 0.30
N HIS A 61 -3.44 14.95 -0.53
CA HIS A 61 -4.60 15.75 -0.17
C HIS A 61 -5.23 15.16 1.11
N PRO A 62 -5.75 15.96 2.06
CA PRO A 62 -6.29 15.45 3.32
C PRO A 62 -7.36 14.36 3.15
N VAL A 63 -8.28 14.54 2.18
CA VAL A 63 -9.31 13.52 1.84
C VAL A 63 -8.70 12.22 1.33
N ASP A 64 -7.64 12.30 0.52
CA ASP A 64 -6.95 11.12 -0.02
C ASP A 64 -6.30 10.32 1.12
N GLY A 65 -5.50 11.01 1.95
CA GLY A 65 -4.89 10.39 3.12
C GLY A 65 -5.91 9.81 4.11
N PHE A 66 -7.02 10.52 4.35
CA PHE A 66 -8.10 10.04 5.22
C PHE A 66 -8.79 8.79 4.66
N MET A 67 -9.13 8.78 3.37
CA MET A 67 -9.76 7.62 2.74
C MET A 67 -8.84 6.40 2.79
N GLN A 68 -7.55 6.55 2.47
CA GLN A 68 -6.60 5.45 2.51
C GLN A 68 -6.28 4.96 3.94
N SER A 69 -6.35 5.83 4.96
CA SER A 69 -6.12 5.43 6.36
C SER A 69 -7.34 4.80 7.03
N LEU A 70 -8.54 5.09 6.52
CA LEU A 70 -9.81 4.68 7.12
C LEU A 70 -9.92 3.18 7.42
N PRO A 71 -9.47 2.24 6.53
CA PRO A 71 -9.55 0.81 6.82
C PRO A 71 -8.81 0.39 8.09
N TYR A 72 -7.65 1.02 8.39
CA TYR A 72 -6.90 0.73 9.60
C TYR A 72 -7.67 1.12 10.86
N HIS A 73 -8.43 2.21 10.81
CA HIS A 73 -9.19 2.71 11.95
C HIS A 73 -10.56 2.04 12.10
N ILE A 74 -11.20 1.60 11.01
CA ILE A 74 -12.48 0.88 11.06
C ILE A 74 -12.30 -0.54 11.58
N TYR A 75 -11.17 -1.20 11.27
CA TYR A 75 -10.97 -2.61 11.59
C TYR A 75 -11.22 -2.98 13.07
N PRO A 76 -10.69 -2.25 14.08
CA PRO A 76 -10.90 -2.58 15.49
C PRO A 76 -12.35 -2.44 15.97
N PHE A 77 -13.21 -1.73 15.23
CA PHE A 77 -14.64 -1.64 15.52
C PHE A 77 -15.42 -2.85 14.97
N LEU A 78 -14.87 -3.55 13.98
CA LEU A 78 -15.50 -4.70 13.34
C LEU A 78 -14.98 -6.04 13.90
N PHE A 79 -13.70 -6.09 14.28
CA PHE A 79 -13.02 -7.31 14.69
C PHE A 79 -12.26 -7.10 16.01
N PRO A 80 -12.18 -8.13 16.87
CA PRO A 80 -11.40 -8.04 18.08
C PRO A 80 -9.92 -7.85 17.75
N LEU A 81 -9.33 -6.76 18.27
CA LEU A 81 -7.91 -6.47 18.11
C LEU A 81 -7.35 -5.88 19.40
N HIS A 82 -6.28 -6.50 19.92
CA HIS A 82 -5.63 -6.03 21.13
C HIS A 82 -4.93 -4.68 20.87
N LYS A 83 -5.09 -3.71 21.79
CA LYS A 83 -4.58 -2.34 21.62
C LYS A 83 -3.08 -2.26 21.30
N VAL A 84 -2.26 -3.09 21.94
CA VAL A 84 -0.80 -3.11 21.70
C VAL A 84 -0.49 -3.66 20.31
N THR A 85 -1.21 -4.70 19.89
CA THR A 85 -1.09 -5.28 18.55
C THR A 85 -1.51 -4.26 17.50
N TYR A 86 -2.61 -3.54 17.72
CA TYR A 86 -3.04 -2.45 16.86
C TYR A 86 -1.97 -1.36 16.73
N SER A 87 -1.43 -0.85 17.84
CA SER A 87 -0.38 0.19 17.80
C SER A 87 0.87 -0.29 17.05
N GLY A 88 1.30 -1.54 17.28
CA GLY A 88 2.44 -2.13 16.57
C GLY A 88 2.19 -2.26 15.06
N LEU A 89 1.02 -2.76 14.67
CA LEU A 89 0.60 -2.84 13.27
C LEU A 89 0.52 -1.45 12.63
N TYR A 90 -0.02 -0.46 13.35
CA TYR A 90 -0.11 0.90 12.87
C TYR A 90 1.27 1.53 12.58
N ILE A 91 2.26 1.27 13.43
CA ILE A 91 3.65 1.68 13.17
C ILE A 91 4.20 0.96 11.93
N ILE A 92 3.98 -0.35 11.82
CA ILE A 92 4.46 -1.15 10.69
C ILE A 92 3.87 -0.67 9.36
N VAL A 93 2.58 -0.32 9.29
CA VAL A 93 1.97 0.17 8.04
C VAL A 93 2.53 1.53 7.63
N ASN A 94 2.93 2.39 8.58
CA ASN A 94 3.58 3.65 8.28
C ASN A 94 5.00 3.43 7.75
N ILE A 95 5.78 2.54 8.38
CA ILE A 95 7.10 2.12 7.87
C ILE A 95 6.95 1.54 6.46
N ARG A 96 5.93 0.72 6.23
CA ARG A 96 5.65 0.15 4.92
C ARG A 96 5.30 1.23 3.89
N THR A 97 4.47 2.19 4.25
CA THR A 97 4.07 3.32 3.39
C THR A 97 5.29 4.11 2.93
N ILE A 98 6.26 4.34 3.82
CA ILE A 98 7.54 4.97 3.47
C ILE A 98 8.38 4.05 2.58
N SER A 99 8.51 2.77 2.95
CA SER A 99 9.36 1.81 2.24
C SER A 99 8.92 1.57 0.78
N ILE A 100 7.62 1.58 0.48
CA ILE A 100 7.16 1.45 -0.93
C ILE A 100 7.45 2.71 -1.76
N HIS A 101 7.79 3.83 -1.14
CA HIS A 101 8.16 5.07 -1.81
C HIS A 101 9.67 5.34 -1.81
N ASP A 102 10.49 4.42 -1.29
CA ASP A 102 11.92 4.68 -1.07
C ASP A 102 12.77 4.71 -2.36
N GLY A 103 12.22 4.22 -3.48
CA GLY A 103 12.95 4.07 -4.74
C GLY A 103 14.09 3.04 -4.69
N GLY A 104 14.20 2.27 -3.61
CA GLY A 104 15.30 1.34 -3.34
C GLY A 104 15.24 0.03 -4.13
N TYR A 105 14.09 -0.30 -4.72
CA TYR A 105 13.84 -1.46 -5.61
C TYR A 105 14.34 -2.82 -5.09
N ARG A 106 14.53 -2.95 -3.77
CA ARG A 106 15.07 -4.14 -3.11
C ARG A 106 13.94 -5.00 -2.56
N VAL A 107 13.49 -5.97 -3.36
CA VAL A 107 12.61 -7.05 -2.91
C VAL A 107 13.29 -8.39 -3.22
N PRO A 108 13.43 -9.31 -2.24
CA PRO A 108 13.99 -10.64 -2.48
C PRO A 108 13.27 -11.35 -3.63
N CYS A 109 14.01 -12.04 -4.49
CA CYS A 109 13.47 -12.67 -5.71
C CYS A 109 12.20 -13.49 -5.46
N LEU A 110 12.20 -14.33 -4.43
CA LEU A 110 11.07 -15.18 -4.04
C LEU A 110 9.80 -14.39 -3.67
N LEU A 111 9.95 -13.14 -3.21
CA LEU A 111 8.84 -12.29 -2.76
C LEU A 111 8.33 -11.32 -3.83
N GLN A 112 9.05 -11.18 -4.95
CA GLN A 112 8.67 -10.25 -6.03
C GLN A 112 7.30 -10.58 -6.64
N HIS A 113 6.90 -11.85 -6.62
CA HIS A 113 5.60 -12.32 -7.14
C HIS A 113 4.48 -12.34 -6.09
N ILE A 114 4.73 -11.81 -4.89
CA ILE A 114 3.77 -11.80 -3.78
C ILE A 114 3.59 -10.38 -3.24
N ILE A 115 4.70 -9.66 -3.05
CA ILE A 115 4.75 -8.38 -2.35
C ILE A 115 4.78 -7.21 -3.34
N ASN A 116 3.96 -6.19 -3.05
CA ASN A 116 3.99 -4.91 -3.76
C ASN A 116 5.13 -4.01 -3.20
N GLY A 117 6.32 -4.10 -3.78
CA GLY A 117 7.50 -3.32 -3.37
C GLY A 117 7.64 -1.96 -4.07
N SER A 118 8.72 -1.21 -3.80
CA SER A 118 8.85 0.16 -4.32
C SER A 118 8.86 0.27 -5.84
N VAL A 119 9.38 -0.72 -6.58
CA VAL A 119 9.28 -0.74 -8.06
C VAL A 119 7.83 -0.69 -8.53
N HIS A 120 6.96 -1.45 -7.87
CA HIS A 120 5.57 -1.56 -8.24
C HIS A 120 4.86 -0.22 -8.04
N HIS A 121 5.15 0.43 -6.91
CA HIS A 121 4.58 1.72 -6.57
C HIS A 121 5.16 2.88 -7.40
N THR A 122 6.46 2.89 -7.71
CA THR A 122 7.02 3.86 -8.65
C THR A 122 6.37 3.73 -10.04
N ASN A 123 6.16 2.51 -10.52
CA ASN A 123 5.44 2.31 -11.77
C ASN A 123 3.98 2.80 -11.69
N HIS A 124 3.33 2.63 -10.56
CA HIS A 124 2.00 3.20 -10.32
C HIS A 124 2.00 4.74 -10.50
N HIS A 125 2.97 5.45 -9.92
CA HIS A 125 3.13 6.90 -10.09
C HIS A 125 3.46 7.34 -11.52
N LEU A 126 4.18 6.51 -12.28
CA LEU A 126 4.57 6.85 -13.65
C LEU A 126 3.46 6.62 -14.67
N TYR A 127 2.62 5.61 -14.45
CA TYR A 127 1.72 5.09 -15.47
C TYR A 127 0.23 5.02 -15.06
N PHE A 128 -0.09 5.37 -13.80
CA PHE A 128 -1.43 5.64 -13.23
C PHE A 128 -2.42 4.46 -13.19
N ASP A 129 -2.49 3.63 -14.21
CA ASP A 129 -3.60 2.68 -14.43
C ASP A 129 -3.33 1.26 -13.92
N TYR A 130 -2.40 1.08 -12.98
CA TYR A 130 -2.07 -0.25 -12.46
C TYR A 130 -1.36 -0.22 -11.11
N LYS A 131 -1.44 -1.35 -10.39
CA LYS A 131 -0.78 -1.62 -9.10
C LYS A 131 -1.27 -0.76 -7.93
N TYR A 132 -2.48 -1.04 -7.46
CA TYR A 132 -3.12 -0.33 -6.35
C TYR A 132 -2.94 -1.02 -4.98
N GLY A 133 -2.36 -2.22 -4.93
CA GLY A 133 -2.15 -2.93 -3.65
C GLY A 133 -1.15 -2.23 -2.73
N GLN A 134 -1.33 -2.32 -1.41
CA GLN A 134 -0.44 -1.68 -0.43
C GLN A 134 0.69 -2.64 0.00
N HIS A 135 0.34 -3.89 0.30
CA HIS A 135 1.24 -4.92 0.79
C HIS A 135 1.46 -6.01 -0.24
N PHE A 136 0.39 -6.49 -0.86
CA PHE A 136 0.39 -7.66 -1.74
C PHE A 136 -0.06 -7.31 -3.16
N ILE A 137 0.41 -8.08 -4.14
CA ILE A 137 -0.06 -7.99 -5.53
C ILE A 137 -1.34 -8.81 -5.77
N LEU A 138 -1.86 -9.47 -4.74
CA LEU A 138 -3.02 -10.36 -4.83
C LEU A 138 -4.25 -9.65 -5.40
N TRP A 139 -4.60 -8.49 -4.83
CA TRP A 139 -5.78 -7.75 -5.28
C TRP A 139 -5.58 -7.11 -6.65
N ASP A 140 -4.35 -6.78 -7.03
CA ASP A 140 -4.04 -6.37 -8.39
C ASP A 140 -4.27 -7.49 -9.41
N LYS A 141 -3.94 -8.74 -9.07
CA LYS A 141 -4.24 -9.91 -9.91
C LYS A 141 -5.75 -10.13 -9.99
N ILE A 142 -6.45 -10.10 -8.85
CA ILE A 142 -7.90 -10.33 -8.79
C ILE A 142 -8.68 -9.22 -9.52
N GLY A 143 -8.30 -7.97 -9.34
CA GLY A 143 -8.98 -6.82 -9.94
C GLY A 143 -8.48 -6.47 -11.36
N GLY A 144 -7.55 -7.23 -11.93
CA GLY A 144 -7.08 -7.06 -13.30
C GLY A 144 -6.17 -5.84 -13.52
N SER A 145 -5.55 -5.30 -12.47
CA SER A 145 -4.61 -4.17 -12.53
C SER A 145 -3.15 -4.60 -12.39
N TYR A 146 -2.86 -5.91 -12.41
CA TYR A 146 -1.50 -6.42 -12.37
C TYR A 146 -0.79 -6.28 -13.73
N LYS A 147 0.42 -5.72 -13.70
CA LYS A 147 1.37 -5.70 -14.81
C LYS A 147 2.76 -6.07 -14.30
N SER A 148 3.58 -6.73 -15.09
CA SER A 148 4.97 -7.00 -14.70
C SER A 148 5.73 -5.67 -14.45
N PRO A 149 6.56 -5.56 -13.40
CA PRO A 149 7.34 -4.35 -13.14
C PRO A 149 8.45 -4.14 -14.15
N THR A 150 8.45 -2.98 -14.82
CA THR A 150 9.40 -2.62 -15.89
C THR A 150 10.87 -2.70 -15.46
N ALA A 151 11.19 -2.50 -14.16
CA ALA A 151 12.55 -2.66 -13.66
C ALA A 151 13.04 -4.11 -13.67
N PHE A 152 12.16 -5.09 -13.55
CA PHE A 152 12.52 -6.51 -13.67
C PHE A 152 12.65 -6.96 -15.14
N GLU A 153 12.20 -6.13 -16.09
CA GLU A 153 12.28 -6.38 -17.54
C GLU A 153 13.45 -5.62 -18.21
N GLY A 154 14.34 -4.99 -17.43
CA GLY A 154 15.44 -4.18 -17.95
C GLY A 154 15.01 -2.85 -18.60
N LYS A 155 13.73 -2.48 -18.48
CA LYS A 155 13.14 -1.22 -18.98
C LYS A 155 12.71 -0.30 -17.83
N GLY A 156 13.35 -0.46 -16.68
CA GLY A 156 13.00 0.25 -15.46
C GLY A 156 13.29 1.76 -15.53
N PRO A 157 12.69 2.54 -14.62
CA PRO A 157 12.96 3.97 -14.50
C PRO A 157 14.43 4.33 -14.26
N HIS A 158 15.30 3.35 -13.95
CA HIS A 158 16.74 3.55 -13.83
C HIS A 158 17.40 4.14 -15.09
N ASN A 159 16.83 3.89 -16.28
CA ASN A 159 17.27 4.50 -17.53
C ASN A 159 16.85 5.98 -17.69
N TYR A 160 15.89 6.45 -16.88
CA TYR A 160 15.46 7.85 -16.84
C TYR A 160 16.17 8.64 -15.73
N THR A 161 16.67 7.99 -14.66
CA THR A 161 17.41 8.66 -13.59
C THR A 161 18.89 8.92 -13.91
N CYS A 162 19.48 8.21 -14.88
CA CYS A 162 20.84 8.48 -15.36
C CYS A 162 20.94 9.60 -16.41
N LYS A 163 19.82 10.27 -16.74
CA LYS A 163 19.76 11.38 -17.72
C LYS A 163 19.36 12.73 -17.10
N LEU A 164 19.41 12.84 -15.77
CA LEU A 164 19.27 14.11 -15.04
C LEU A 164 20.58 14.43 -14.34
#